data_AF-A0A941M571-F1
#
_entry.id   AF-A0A941M571-F1
#
_cell.length_a   1.000
_cell.length_b   1.000
_cell.length_c   1.000
_cell.angle_alpha   90.00
_cell.angle_beta   90.00
_cell.angle_gamma   90.00
#
_symmetry.space_group_name_H-M   'P 1'
#
loop_
_entity.id
_entity.type
_entity.pdbx_description
1 polymer ?
#
loop_
_entity_poly.entity_id
_entity_poly.type
_entity_poly.pdbx_seq_one_letter_code
_entity_poly.pdbx_strand_id
1 'polypeptide(L)' 'MIELRNKTYTINIGTDKFKELATGTDLFVDKTSFISALLGGGYKVTLITRPRRWGKTLNMSMLQYFFFYPC' A
#
# COMPACT_ATOMS: atom_id res chain seq x y z
N MET A 1 15.64 -11.30 -18.24
CA MET A 1 16.54 -10.57 -17.31
C MET A 1 17.07 -9.23 -17.85
N ILE A 2 16.89 -8.90 -19.14
CA ILE A 2 17.39 -7.63 -19.72
C ILE A 2 16.29 -6.53 -19.78
N GLU A 3 15.00 -6.90 -19.82
CA GLU A 3 13.88 -5.94 -19.90
C GLU A 3 13.63 -5.09 -18.65
N LEU A 4 14.05 -5.53 -17.46
CA LEU A 4 13.84 -4.76 -16.22
C LEU A 4 14.81 -3.57 -16.08
N ARG A 5 15.91 -3.52 -16.86
CA ARG A 5 16.97 -2.51 -16.67
C ARG A 5 16.65 -1.12 -17.23
N ASN A 6 15.68 -0.99 -18.13
CA ASN A 6 15.32 0.30 -18.76
C ASN A 6 13.92 0.80 -18.39
N LYS A 7 13.25 0.21 -17.39
CA LYS A 7 11.94 0.68 -16.94
C LYS A 7 12.13 1.83 -15.95
N THR A 8 11.84 3.05 -16.39
CA THR A 8 11.82 4.22 -15.50
C THR A 8 10.57 4.15 -14.63
N TYR A 9 10.76 3.96 -13.34
CA TYR A 9 9.66 3.98 -12.39
C TYR A 9 9.52 5.38 -11.78
N THR A 10 8.29 5.86 -11.71
CA THR A 10 7.95 7.16 -11.13
C THR A 10 7.46 7.02 -9.71
N ILE A 11 7.98 7.84 -8.79
CA ILE A 11 7.43 7.98 -7.44
C ILE A 11 6.42 9.11 -7.51
N ASN A 12 5.14 8.75 -7.64
CA ASN A 12 4.07 9.73 -7.68
C ASN A 12 3.76 10.26 -6.27
N ILE A 13 3.81 11.58 -6.13
CA ILE A 13 3.52 12.28 -4.87
C ILE A 13 2.10 12.82 -4.95
N GLY A 14 1.24 12.41 -4.01
CA GLY A 14 -0.15 12.85 -3.93
C GLY A 14 -1.18 11.83 -4.42
N THR A 15 -0.74 10.72 -5.01
CA THR A 15 -1.61 9.60 -5.38
C THR A 15 -1.71 8.62 -4.20
N ASP A 16 -2.88 8.56 -3.57
CA ASP A 16 -3.13 7.72 -2.38
C ASP A 16 -4.02 6.49 -2.67
N LYS A 17 -4.37 6.26 -3.94
CA LYS A 17 -5.23 5.14 -4.34
C LYS A 17 -4.40 3.93 -4.71
N PHE A 18 -4.58 2.85 -3.97
CA PHE A 18 -3.81 1.62 -4.17
C PHE A 18 -4.00 1.02 -5.57
N LYS A 19 -5.23 0.97 -6.09
CA LYS A 19 -5.52 0.40 -7.42
C LYS A 19 -4.71 1.09 -8.53
N GLU A 20 -4.70 2.41 -8.54
CA GLU A 20 -3.98 3.19 -9.58
C GLU A 20 -2.47 2.89 -9.52
N LEU A 21 -1.90 2.84 -8.31
CA LEU A 21 -0.49 2.52 -8.09
C LEU A 21 -0.16 1.05 -8.43
N ALA A 22 -1.05 0.11 -8.13
CA ALA A 22 -0.85 -1.31 -8.40
C ALA A 22 -0.99 -1.67 -9.89
N THR A 23 -1.87 -0.98 -10.63
CA THR A 23 -2.04 -1.19 -12.08
C THR A 23 -1.10 -0.33 -12.94
N GLY A 24 -0.52 0.71 -12.35
CA GLY A 24 0.34 1.67 -13.03
C GLY A 24 1.80 1.22 -13.17
N THR A 25 2.66 2.17 -13.55
CA THR A 25 4.12 1.99 -13.57
C THR A 25 4.80 2.68 -12.38
N ASP A 26 4.01 3.02 -11.37
CA ASP A 26 4.44 3.79 -10.22
C ASP A 26 5.05 2.92 -9.12
N LEU A 27 6.07 3.47 -8.46
CA LEU A 27 6.62 2.90 -7.26
C LEU A 27 5.79 3.34 -6.05
N PHE A 28 5.35 2.36 -5.28
CA PHE A 28 4.77 2.56 -3.96
C PHE A 28 5.43 1.63 -2.95
N VAL A 29 5.35 1.99 -1.68
CA VAL A 29 5.87 1.14 -0.59
C VAL A 29 4.83 0.08 -0.27
N ASP A 30 5.14 -1.18 -0.58
CA ASP A 30 4.32 -2.31 -0.17
C ASP A 30 4.41 -2.51 1.36
N LYS A 31 3.24 -2.53 2.00
CA LYS A 31 3.09 -2.72 3.45
C LYS A 31 2.28 -3.96 3.79
N THR A 32 2.13 -4.87 2.85
CA THR A 32 1.40 -6.14 3.06
C THR A 32 1.97 -6.94 4.23
N SER A 33 3.30 -6.98 4.39
CA SER A 33 3.94 -7.61 5.56
C SER A 33 3.56 -6.95 6.89
N PHE A 34 3.48 -5.62 6.94
CA PHE A 34 3.03 -4.91 8.14
C PHE A 34 1.56 -5.20 8.46
N ILE A 35 0.70 -5.24 7.44
CA ILE A 35 -0.71 -5.59 7.59
C ILE A 35 -0.86 -7.03 8.11
N SER A 36 -0.10 -7.98 7.56
CA SER A 36 -0.09 -9.38 8.02
C SER A 36 0.28 -9.49 9.50
N ALA A 37 1.35 -8.80 9.94
CA ALA A 37 1.74 -8.77 11.34
C ALA A 37 0.67 -8.13 12.24
N LEU A 38 -0.01 -7.08 11.76
CA LEU A 38 -1.10 -6.42 12.48
C LEU A 38 -2.28 -7.38 12.73
N LEU A 39 -2.64 -8.19 11.73
CA LEU A 39 -3.75 -9.14 11.80
C LEU A 39 -3.45 -10.33 12.72
N GLY A 40 -2.19 -10.78 12.75
CA GLY A 40 -1.77 -11.87 13.64
C GLY A 40 -1.80 -11.54 15.13
N GLY A 41 -1.90 -10.26 15.49
CA GLY A 41 -1.81 -9.82 16.89
C GLY A 41 -3.11 -9.90 17.71
N GLY A 42 -4.25 -10.23 17.11
CA GLY A 42 -5.52 -10.43 17.84
C GLY A 42 -6.12 -9.18 18.50
N TYR A 43 -5.73 -7.98 18.07
CA TYR A 43 -6.16 -6.72 18.68
C TYR A 43 -7.60 -6.34 18.27
N LYS A 44 -8.46 -5.98 19.24
CA LYS A 44 -9.82 -5.48 18.98
C LYS A 44 -9.83 -4.10 18.31
N VAL A 45 -8.89 -3.24 18.70
CA VAL A 45 -8.68 -1.89 18.13
C VAL A 45 -7.18 -1.63 18.10
N THR A 46 -6.65 -1.14 16.99
CA THR A 46 -5.23 -0.76 16.87
C THR A 46 -5.07 0.69 16.44
N LEU A 47 -4.31 1.47 17.22
CA LEU A 47 -3.99 2.87 16.91
C LEU A 47 -2.64 2.98 16.17
N ILE A 48 -2.64 3.60 14.99
CA ILE A 48 -1.43 3.78 14.17
C ILE A 48 -0.91 5.22 14.26
N THR A 49 0.00 5.48 15.20
CA THR A 49 0.52 6.83 15.55
C THR A 49 1.59 7.41 14.60
N ARG A 50 1.69 6.93 13.36
CA ARG A 50 2.84 7.24 12.48
C ARG A 50 2.89 8.71 11.97
N PRO A 51 4.07 9.23 11.57
CA PRO A 51 4.26 10.63 11.15
C PRO A 51 3.47 11.05 9.89
N ARG A 52 3.41 12.37 9.64
CA ARG A 52 2.85 12.97 8.42
C ARG A 52 3.58 12.42 7.18
N ARG A 53 2.85 12.14 6.09
CA ARG A 53 3.34 11.52 4.83
C ARG A 53 3.84 10.08 4.93
N TRP A 54 3.52 9.37 6.02
CA TRP A 54 3.78 7.93 6.09
C TRP A 54 2.89 7.09 5.15
N GLY A 55 1.98 7.69 4.38
CA GLY A 55 1.08 6.96 3.49
C GLY A 55 -0.04 6.24 4.25
N LYS A 56 -0.64 6.90 5.25
CA LYS A 56 -1.81 6.37 5.99
C LYS A 56 -3.01 6.18 5.06
N THR A 57 -3.27 7.13 4.18
CA THR A 57 -4.36 7.07 3.19
C THR A 57 -4.17 5.89 2.24
N LEU A 58 -2.96 5.73 1.70
CA LEU A 58 -2.59 4.58 0.87
C LEU A 58 -2.83 3.25 1.60
N ASN A 59 -2.45 3.16 2.88
CA ASN A 59 -2.70 1.96 3.68
C ASN A 59 -4.19 1.65 3.82
N MET A 60 -5.03 2.66 4.04
CA MET A 60 -6.48 2.45 4.11
C MET A 60 -7.04 1.96 2.79
N SER A 61 -6.54 2.48 1.66
CA SER A 61 -6.90 1.97 0.33
C SER A 61 -6.45 0.52 0.14
N MET A 62 -5.21 0.17 0.49
CA MET A 62 -4.70 -1.21 0.44
C MET A 62 -5.57 -2.18 1.26
N LEU A 63 -5.91 -1.81 2.49
CA LEU A 63 -6.74 -2.63 3.37
C LEU A 63 -8.14 -2.85 2.80
N GLN A 64 -8.73 -1.81 2.21
CA GLN A 64 -10.01 -1.95 1.50
C GLN A 64 -9.89 -2.98 0.37
N TYR A 65 -8.89 -2.89 -0.50
CA TYR A 65 -8.73 -3.88 -1.57
C TYR A 65 -8.40 -5.29 -1.08
N PHE A 66 -7.72 -5.42 0.05
CA PHE A 66 -7.36 -6.73 0.61
C PHE A 66 -8.55 -7.45 1.24
N PHE A 67 -9.43 -6.73 1.94
CA PHE A 67 -10.56 -7.32 2.67
C PHE A 67 -11.90 -7.21 1.95
N PHE A 68 -12.08 -6.18 1.13
CA PHE A 68 -13.27 -6.00 0.32
C PHE A 68 -12.94 -6.43 -1.11
N TYR A 69 -13.23 -7.69 -1.42
CA TYR A 69 -13.59 -8.06 -2.79
C TYR A 69 -15.07 -7.76 -2.98
N PRO A 70 -15.46 -7.05 -4.06
CA PRO A 70 -16.87 -6.98 -4.43
C PRO A 70 -17.28 -8.39 -4.83
N CYS A 71 -18.33 -8.89 -4.17
CA CYS A 71 -19.13 -9.97 -4.72
C CYS A 71 -19.58 -9.61 -6.14
#